data_AF-A0A2S7F5D7-F1
#
_entry.id   AF-A0A2S7F5D7-F1
#
_cell.length_a   1.000
_cell.length_b   1.000
_cell.length_c   1.000
_cell.angle_alpha   90.00
_cell.angle_beta   90.00
_cell.angle_gamma   90.00
#
_symmetry.space_group_name_H-M   'P 1'
#
loop_
_entity.id
_entity.type
_entity.pdbx_description
1 polymer ?
#
loop_
_entity_poly.entity_id
_entity_poly.type
_entity_poly.pdbx_seq_one_letter_code
_entity_poly.pdbx_strand_id
1 'polypeptide(L)'
;MNKNVRHLIAAALVISAFSAVAPANIFNLGAIEANASTYSGASNGQLKSLSVYRSTGKEAQLYSNLAATKETELTSSTDYYIDLKGSDGVELDAEVEGDDYVVKVFKSSDKDAEGYDPSDLGLVSIDSGSTKLYLRTYRSEDDYKDAWDDGNVKKCLKTYTLHISKDNVNSDEEDDVEYPYLSSIYLSDGSINFAKSKTSYKVNVDEDVKQLLVRAKPQDDDDLVEINGDSVDEDGDYEKKVSLDKGENTIEITVENDDETTTYTIVVNRGGKSSDSSDEKDSTNIITSSDSFLYNSGTMNSWVSKNGKYMYMDGTGQPLKNKWWFDVSSASDYYFDKDGYAQTGWAQINGKWYYFDNSGKMQKGWISNDGKWYYLNVSGAMVTGWYQDAGKWYYLNSDGSMKTGWLNDNGSWYLFNSDGSMVTGSVLVDGVQYSFASNGVMI
;
A
#
# COMPACT_ATOMS: atom_id res chain seq x y z
N MET A 1 8.11 -46.81 -22.47
CA MET A 1 6.65 -47.00 -22.53
C MET A 1 6.15 -47.47 -21.18
N ASN A 2 5.60 -46.56 -20.37
CA ASN A 2 4.33 -46.81 -19.68
C ASN A 2 3.82 -45.48 -19.14
N LYS A 3 2.71 -45.05 -19.74
CA LYS A 3 1.91 -43.88 -19.37
C LYS A 3 1.13 -44.24 -18.10
N ASN A 4 1.02 -43.34 -17.15
CA ASN A 4 -0.07 -43.35 -16.17
C ASN A 4 -0.71 -41.97 -16.14
N VAL A 5 -1.85 -41.90 -16.81
CA VAL A 5 -2.82 -40.81 -16.84
C VAL A 5 -3.55 -40.79 -15.49
N ARG A 6 -3.66 -39.63 -14.84
CA ARG A 6 -4.62 -39.41 -13.74
C ARG A 6 -5.76 -38.51 -14.22
N HIS A 7 -6.96 -38.87 -13.77
CA HIS A 7 -8.25 -38.47 -14.33
C HIS A 7 -8.72 -37.12 -13.79
N LEU A 8 -9.22 -36.25 -14.68
CA LEU A 8 -10.08 -35.11 -14.36
C LEU A 8 -11.54 -35.59 -14.28
N ILE A 9 -12.22 -35.32 -13.17
CA ILE A 9 -13.67 -35.50 -13.04
C ILE A 9 -14.31 -34.12 -13.15
N ALA A 10 -14.90 -33.83 -14.31
CA ALA A 10 -15.78 -32.67 -14.52
C ALA A 10 -17.24 -33.08 -14.28
N ALA A 11 -17.93 -32.39 -13.38
CA ALA A 11 -19.36 -32.55 -13.15
C ALA A 11 -20.12 -31.37 -13.76
N ALA A 12 -20.78 -31.59 -14.89
CA ALA A 12 -21.73 -30.66 -15.50
C ALA A 12 -23.15 -31.00 -15.04
N LEU A 13 -23.91 -30.01 -14.55
CA LEU A 13 -25.32 -30.16 -14.20
C LEU A 13 -26.18 -29.22 -15.05
N VAL A 14 -27.04 -29.82 -15.88
CA VAL A 14 -28.04 -29.16 -16.73
C VAL A 14 -29.42 -29.37 -16.09
N ILE A 15 -30.20 -28.31 -15.86
CA ILE A 15 -31.65 -28.43 -15.62
C ILE A 15 -32.42 -27.32 -16.36
N SER A 16 -33.48 -27.77 -17.04
CA SER A 16 -34.37 -27.04 -17.96
C SER A 16 -35.63 -26.45 -17.28
N ALA A 17 -35.86 -25.15 -17.52
CA ALA A 17 -37.07 -24.34 -17.80
C ALA A 17 -38.53 -24.66 -17.32
N PHE A 18 -39.17 -23.58 -16.81
CA PHE A 18 -40.62 -23.15 -16.71
C PHE A 18 -41.59 -23.91 -15.75
N SER A 19 -42.56 -23.32 -15.00
CA SER A 19 -43.14 -21.95 -14.86
C SER A 19 -44.10 -21.82 -13.63
N ALA A 20 -44.23 -20.58 -13.12
CA ALA A 20 -45.42 -19.90 -12.55
C ALA A 20 -45.80 -19.88 -11.02
N VAL A 21 -45.24 -18.87 -10.34
CA VAL A 21 -45.78 -17.83 -9.39
C VAL A 21 -46.70 -18.18 -8.19
N ALA A 22 -46.15 -17.92 -6.98
CA ALA A 22 -46.70 -16.99 -5.96
C ALA A 22 -45.51 -16.45 -5.09
N PRO A 23 -45.51 -15.18 -4.63
CA PRO A 23 -44.32 -14.53 -4.11
C PRO A 23 -44.13 -14.88 -2.62
N ALA A 24 -43.11 -15.68 -2.33
CA ALA A 24 -42.60 -15.84 -0.98
C ALA A 24 -41.10 -16.14 -1.06
N ASN A 25 -40.33 -15.26 -0.43
CA ASN A 25 -38.90 -15.34 -0.18
C ASN A 25 -38.02 -15.39 -1.44
N ILE A 26 -37.65 -14.18 -1.86
CA ILE A 26 -36.45 -13.91 -2.66
C ILE A 26 -35.29 -14.65 -1.99
N PHE A 27 -34.78 -15.68 -2.67
CA PHE A 27 -33.47 -16.22 -2.39
C PHE A 27 -32.49 -15.06 -2.56
N ASN A 28 -31.90 -14.62 -1.45
CA ASN A 28 -30.89 -13.59 -1.45
C ASN A 28 -29.65 -14.16 -2.14
N LEU A 29 -29.33 -13.61 -3.31
CA LEU A 29 -28.00 -13.64 -3.90
C LEU A 29 -27.00 -12.93 -2.98
N GLY A 30 -25.75 -13.38 -3.01
CA GLY A 30 -24.59 -12.51 -2.77
C GLY A 30 -24.44 -11.94 -1.36
N ALA A 31 -23.81 -12.74 -0.50
CA ALA A 31 -22.91 -12.24 0.53
C ALA A 31 -21.90 -13.37 0.77
N ILE A 32 -20.78 -13.33 0.07
CA ILE A 32 -19.60 -14.04 0.56
C ILE A 32 -19.02 -13.10 1.60
N GLU A 33 -19.27 -13.44 2.86
CA GLU A 33 -18.60 -12.83 4.01
C GLU A 33 -17.09 -12.98 3.81
N ALA A 34 -16.39 -11.88 3.53
CA ALA A 34 -15.01 -11.78 4.00
C ALA A 34 -15.10 -11.90 5.52
N ASN A 35 -14.47 -12.92 6.11
CA ASN A 35 -14.63 -13.33 7.52
C ASN A 35 -14.01 -12.33 8.52
N ALA A 36 -14.08 -11.03 8.24
CA ALA A 36 -13.86 -10.01 9.23
C ALA A 36 -14.71 -10.33 10.46
N SER A 37 -14.06 -10.43 11.61
CA SER A 37 -14.77 -10.52 12.87
C SER A 37 -15.52 -9.20 13.05
N THR A 38 -16.82 -9.22 12.74
CA THR A 38 -17.67 -8.02 12.78
C THR A 38 -18.38 -7.93 14.11
N TYR A 39 -18.42 -6.73 14.68
CA TYR A 39 -19.20 -6.45 15.87
C TYR A 39 -20.48 -5.70 15.48
N SER A 40 -21.54 -6.45 15.20
CA SER A 40 -22.86 -5.91 14.82
C SER A 40 -23.48 -4.95 15.87
N GLY A 41 -23.02 -5.01 17.12
CA GLY A 41 -23.42 -4.11 18.20
C GLY A 41 -22.45 -2.96 18.48
N ALA A 42 -21.49 -2.69 17.59
CA ALA A 42 -20.53 -1.60 17.76
C ALA A 42 -21.27 -0.26 17.87
N SER A 43 -20.87 0.55 18.85
CA SER A 43 -21.27 1.96 18.94
C SER A 43 -20.18 2.84 18.31
N ASN A 44 -20.54 4.07 17.93
CA ASN A 44 -19.60 5.03 17.33
C ASN A 44 -18.27 5.12 18.11
N GLY A 45 -17.16 4.97 17.39
CA GLY A 45 -15.81 4.97 17.95
C GLY A 45 -15.32 3.63 18.50
N GLN A 46 -16.09 2.55 18.34
CA GLN A 46 -15.64 1.18 18.58
C GLN A 46 -15.24 0.51 17.26
N LEU A 47 -14.31 -0.44 17.33
CA LEU A 47 -14.04 -1.33 16.19
C LEU A 47 -15.34 -2.01 15.76
N LYS A 48 -15.65 -1.85 14.47
CA LYS A 48 -16.75 -2.49 13.75
C LYS A 48 -16.31 -3.81 13.15
N SER A 49 -15.09 -3.84 12.62
CA SER A 49 -14.49 -5.01 12.02
C SER A 49 -13.00 -5.09 12.40
N LEU A 50 -12.52 -6.32 12.52
CA LEU A 50 -11.10 -6.64 12.62
C LEU A 50 -10.86 -7.91 11.80
N SER A 51 -10.04 -7.78 10.77
CA SER A 51 -9.49 -8.90 10.02
C SER A 51 -8.01 -8.99 10.28
N VAL A 52 -7.52 -10.20 10.53
CA VAL A 52 -6.09 -10.42 10.72
C VAL A 52 -5.68 -11.54 9.80
N TYR A 53 -4.72 -11.29 8.93
CA TYR A 53 -4.24 -12.25 7.96
C TYR A 53 -2.86 -12.74 8.38
N ARG A 54 -2.64 -14.05 8.24
CA ARG A 54 -1.30 -14.63 8.32
C ARG A 54 -0.48 -14.17 7.11
N SER A 55 0.84 -14.28 7.16
CA SER A 55 1.71 -14.07 5.99
C SER A 55 1.31 -14.95 4.79
N THR A 56 0.62 -16.06 5.04
CA THR A 56 0.06 -16.99 4.04
C THR A 56 -1.25 -16.51 3.40
N GLY A 57 -1.78 -15.35 3.80
CA GLY A 57 -3.06 -14.82 3.33
C GLY A 57 -4.31 -15.46 3.93
N LYS A 58 -4.17 -16.55 4.68
CA LYS A 58 -5.28 -17.12 5.45
C LYS A 58 -5.62 -16.22 6.64
N GLU A 59 -6.92 -16.01 6.86
CA GLU A 59 -7.37 -15.26 8.04
C GLU A 59 -7.03 -16.01 9.33
N ALA A 60 -6.43 -15.30 10.26
CA ALA A 60 -6.09 -15.77 11.58
C ALA A 60 -7.33 -15.74 12.48
N GLN A 61 -7.60 -16.86 13.14
CA GLN A 61 -8.72 -16.94 14.06
C GLN A 61 -8.50 -16.10 15.31
N LEU A 62 -9.54 -15.37 15.72
CA LEU A 62 -9.57 -14.66 17.00
C LEU A 62 -10.04 -15.58 18.11
N TYR A 63 -9.35 -15.52 19.24
CA TYR A 63 -9.67 -16.28 20.44
C TYR A 63 -10.03 -15.37 21.60
N SER A 64 -10.93 -15.84 22.46
CA SER A 64 -11.40 -15.08 23.62
C SER A 64 -10.44 -15.14 24.82
N ASN A 65 -9.35 -15.92 24.75
CA ASN A 65 -8.41 -16.09 25.85
C ASN A 65 -6.99 -16.46 25.38
N LEU A 66 -6.01 -16.23 26.26
CA LEU A 66 -4.59 -16.52 26.04
C LEU A 66 -4.27 -17.98 25.73
N ALA A 67 -5.12 -18.92 26.16
CA ALA A 67 -4.93 -20.33 25.89
C ALA A 67 -5.42 -20.74 24.49
N ALA A 68 -5.96 -19.79 23.70
CA ALA A 68 -6.52 -20.01 22.36
C ALA A 68 -7.54 -21.17 22.32
N THR A 69 -8.28 -21.38 23.41
CA THR A 69 -9.16 -22.56 23.56
C THR A 69 -10.58 -22.36 23.04
N LYS A 70 -10.97 -21.10 22.78
CA LYS A 70 -12.31 -20.75 22.35
C LYS A 70 -12.24 -19.62 21.33
N GLU A 71 -12.58 -19.94 20.10
CA GLU A 71 -12.77 -18.98 19.01
C GLU A 71 -13.88 -17.99 19.37
N THR A 72 -13.73 -16.76 18.88
CA THR A 72 -14.67 -15.67 19.14
C THR A 72 -14.71 -14.72 17.96
N GLU A 73 -15.87 -14.11 17.75
CA GLU A 73 -16.00 -12.91 16.91
C GLU A 73 -15.65 -11.65 17.71
N LEU A 74 -15.64 -10.51 17.03
CA LEU A 74 -15.45 -9.20 17.63
C LEU A 74 -16.68 -8.85 18.48
N THR A 75 -16.42 -8.39 19.69
CA THR A 75 -17.45 -8.01 20.66
C THR A 75 -17.09 -6.66 21.30
N SER A 76 -17.76 -6.31 22.39
CA SER A 76 -17.34 -5.19 23.24
C SER A 76 -15.98 -5.40 23.93
N SER A 77 -15.36 -6.58 23.83
CA SER A 77 -14.03 -6.86 24.39
C SER A 77 -12.96 -5.95 23.77
N THR A 78 -11.94 -5.65 24.56
CA THR A 78 -10.74 -4.91 24.13
C THR A 78 -9.51 -5.80 24.04
N ASP A 79 -9.63 -7.08 24.39
CA ASP A 79 -8.54 -8.05 24.37
C ASP A 79 -8.92 -9.20 23.45
N TYR A 80 -8.06 -9.43 22.45
CA TYR A 80 -8.20 -10.51 21.47
C TYR A 80 -6.86 -11.24 21.35
N TYR A 81 -6.94 -12.54 21.13
CA TYR A 81 -5.78 -13.41 21.07
C TYR A 81 -5.70 -14.08 19.71
N ILE A 82 -4.49 -14.20 19.17
CA ILE A 82 -4.19 -14.94 17.95
C ILE A 82 -3.07 -15.91 18.25
N ASP A 83 -3.25 -17.15 17.79
CA ASP A 83 -2.23 -18.16 17.81
C ASP A 83 -1.73 -18.43 16.38
N LEU A 84 -0.43 -18.26 16.18
CA LEU A 84 0.28 -18.47 14.92
C LEU A 84 1.03 -19.80 14.92
N LYS A 85 1.25 -20.35 13.73
CA LYS A 85 2.00 -21.60 13.51
C LYS A 85 3.08 -21.39 12.44
N GLY A 86 4.10 -22.24 12.41
CA GLY A 86 5.17 -22.18 11.40
C GLY A 86 5.89 -20.82 11.31
N SER A 87 6.28 -20.38 10.12
CA SER A 87 7.00 -19.10 9.89
C SER A 87 6.11 -17.84 9.87
N ASP A 88 4.85 -17.94 10.31
CA ASP A 88 3.82 -16.89 10.19
C ASP A 88 4.21 -15.52 10.77
N GLY A 89 3.84 -14.46 10.05
CA GLY A 89 3.64 -13.08 10.54
C GLY A 89 2.17 -12.65 10.41
N VAL A 90 1.84 -11.41 10.78
CA VAL A 90 0.45 -10.89 10.67
C VAL A 90 0.35 -9.57 9.91
N GLU A 91 -0.64 -9.47 9.04
CA GLU A 91 -1.21 -8.22 8.53
C GLU A 91 -2.59 -8.05 9.14
N LEU A 92 -3.09 -6.82 9.27
CA LEU A 92 -4.46 -6.61 9.75
C LEU A 92 -5.14 -5.45 9.04
N ASP A 93 -6.45 -5.57 8.89
CA ASP A 93 -7.34 -4.47 8.50
C ASP A 93 -8.37 -4.28 9.62
N ALA A 94 -8.78 -3.04 9.84
CA ALA A 94 -9.70 -2.70 10.91
C ALA A 94 -10.52 -1.46 10.56
N GLU A 95 -11.82 -1.51 10.85
CA GLU A 95 -12.72 -0.38 10.64
C GLU A 95 -13.38 0.02 11.96
N VAL A 96 -13.70 1.30 12.09
CA VAL A 96 -14.39 1.86 13.26
C VAL A 96 -15.82 2.18 12.88
N GLU A 97 -16.75 1.94 13.81
CA GLU A 97 -18.14 2.33 13.60
C GLU A 97 -18.26 3.87 13.68
N GLY A 98 -18.91 4.46 12.67
CA GLY A 98 -19.17 5.91 12.55
C GLY A 98 -18.30 6.61 11.50
N ASP A 99 -18.89 7.57 10.78
CA ASP A 99 -18.34 8.13 9.52
C ASP A 99 -16.98 8.83 9.64
N ASP A 100 -16.73 9.54 10.75
CA ASP A 100 -15.50 10.33 10.93
C ASP A 100 -14.42 9.59 11.73
N TYR A 101 -14.76 8.44 12.33
CA TYR A 101 -13.87 7.78 13.28
C TYR A 101 -12.76 7.02 12.57
N VAL A 102 -11.56 7.07 13.14
CA VAL A 102 -10.38 6.38 12.59
C VAL A 102 -9.76 5.44 13.62
N VAL A 103 -9.05 4.43 13.14
CA VAL A 103 -8.22 3.54 13.95
C VAL A 103 -6.77 3.65 13.50
N LYS A 104 -5.86 3.71 14.46
CA LYS A 104 -4.41 3.60 14.21
C LYS A 104 -3.86 2.38 14.93
N VAL A 105 -2.92 1.70 14.29
CA VAL A 105 -2.21 0.54 14.82
C VAL A 105 -0.85 0.95 15.33
N PHE A 106 -0.46 0.45 16.51
CA PHE A 106 0.80 0.75 17.15
C PHE A 106 1.52 -0.56 17.50
N LYS A 107 2.82 -0.60 17.23
CA LYS A 107 3.71 -1.72 17.59
C LYS A 107 4.17 -1.67 19.05
N SER A 108 3.88 -0.57 19.76
CA SER A 108 4.18 -0.40 21.18
C SER A 108 3.00 0.25 21.92
N SER A 109 2.91 -0.05 23.21
CA SER A 109 1.94 0.59 24.11
C SER A 109 2.33 2.01 24.47
N ASP A 110 3.48 2.52 24.03
CA ASP A 110 4.00 3.81 24.48
C ASP A 110 3.15 5.00 24.02
N LYS A 111 3.34 6.14 24.70
CA LYS A 111 2.55 7.35 24.48
C LYS A 111 3.05 8.19 23.30
N ASP A 112 4.23 7.87 22.81
CA ASP A 112 4.97 8.49 21.71
C ASP A 112 5.25 7.48 20.59
N ALA A 113 4.58 6.32 20.62
CA ALA A 113 4.67 5.32 19.56
C ALA A 113 4.01 5.84 18.27
N GLU A 114 4.69 5.64 17.14
CA GLU A 114 4.16 5.95 15.80
C GLU A 114 2.93 5.09 15.49
N GLY A 115 1.87 5.74 15.01
CA GLY A 115 0.63 5.09 14.60
C GLY A 115 0.57 4.94 13.08
N TYR A 116 0.15 3.76 12.62
CA TYR A 116 -0.04 3.43 11.21
C TYR A 116 -1.52 3.24 10.92
N ASP A 117 -1.97 3.59 9.72
CA ASP A 117 -3.25 3.07 9.24
C ASP A 117 -3.18 1.53 9.12
N PRO A 118 -4.25 0.79 9.44
CA PRO A 118 -4.23 -0.68 9.43
C PRO A 118 -3.64 -1.26 8.13
N SER A 119 -4.09 -0.74 7.00
CA SER A 119 -3.69 -1.16 5.65
C SER A 119 -2.29 -0.73 5.22
N ASP A 120 -1.65 0.18 5.97
CA ASP A 120 -0.31 0.73 5.74
C ASP A 120 0.75 0.15 6.70
N LEU A 121 0.33 -0.56 7.75
CA LEU A 121 1.24 -1.21 8.70
C LEU A 121 2.15 -2.25 8.03
N GLY A 122 1.63 -2.90 6.99
CA GLY A 122 2.27 -4.03 6.30
C GLY A 122 2.39 -5.28 7.20
N LEU A 123 3.19 -6.24 6.75
CA LEU A 123 3.42 -7.48 7.50
C LEU A 123 4.24 -7.21 8.76
N VAL A 124 3.71 -7.65 9.90
CA VAL A 124 4.42 -7.71 11.17
C VAL A 124 5.02 -9.11 11.31
N SER A 125 6.32 -9.22 11.03
CA SER A 125 7.08 -10.45 11.22
C SER A 125 7.21 -10.82 12.70
N ILE A 126 7.02 -12.10 13.03
CA ILE A 126 7.10 -12.63 14.39
C ILE A 126 8.04 -13.83 14.35
N ASP A 127 9.27 -13.63 14.81
CA ASP A 127 10.32 -14.65 14.73
C ASP A 127 10.03 -15.82 15.70
N SER A 128 9.74 -15.53 16.97
CA SER A 128 9.19 -16.47 17.95
C SER A 128 8.71 -15.77 19.23
N GLY A 129 7.82 -16.40 20.01
CA GLY A 129 7.35 -15.88 21.29
C GLY A 129 6.03 -15.12 21.21
N SER A 130 5.88 -14.02 21.96
CA SER A 130 4.63 -13.24 21.97
C SER A 130 4.88 -11.78 21.67
N THR A 131 4.03 -11.19 20.82
CA THR A 131 4.00 -9.76 20.52
C THR A 131 2.62 -9.18 20.77
N LYS A 132 2.54 -7.85 20.86
CA LYS A 132 1.28 -7.13 21.01
C LYS A 132 1.18 -6.02 19.99
N LEU A 133 0.02 -5.93 19.35
CA LEU A 133 -0.38 -4.75 18.61
C LEU A 133 -1.48 -4.03 19.39
N TYR A 134 -1.46 -2.71 19.30
CA TYR A 134 -2.44 -1.85 19.95
C TYR A 134 -3.21 -1.12 18.86
N LEU A 135 -4.53 -1.30 18.82
CA LEU A 135 -5.39 -0.55 17.92
C LEU A 135 -6.09 0.53 18.76
N ARG A 136 -5.89 1.80 18.41
CA ARG A 136 -6.51 2.92 19.11
C ARG A 136 -7.48 3.64 18.20
N THR A 137 -8.68 3.91 18.70
CA THR A 137 -9.71 4.62 17.94
C THR A 137 -9.77 6.09 18.34
N TYR A 138 -9.99 6.97 17.35
CA TYR A 138 -10.08 8.42 17.49
C TYR A 138 -11.37 8.91 16.82
N ARG A 139 -11.85 10.11 17.17
CA ARG A 139 -13.07 10.66 16.54
C ARG A 139 -12.83 11.12 15.11
N SER A 140 -11.57 11.38 14.76
CA SER A 140 -11.13 11.85 13.45
C SER A 140 -9.62 11.69 13.30
N GLU A 141 -9.14 11.85 12.07
CA GLU A 141 -7.71 11.94 11.77
C GLU A 141 -7.06 13.18 12.43
N ASP A 142 -7.81 14.26 12.64
CA ASP A 142 -7.30 15.46 13.31
C ASP A 142 -7.14 15.24 14.82
N ASP A 143 -8.07 14.52 15.46
CA ASP A 143 -7.94 14.12 16.87
C ASP A 143 -6.69 13.24 17.10
N TYR A 144 -6.34 12.38 16.12
CA TYR A 144 -5.09 11.62 16.18
C TYR A 144 -3.86 12.54 16.07
N LYS A 145 -3.85 13.49 15.13
CA LYS A 145 -2.76 14.46 14.97
C LYS A 145 -2.57 15.30 16.24
N ASP A 146 -3.66 15.79 16.84
CA ASP A 146 -3.62 16.53 18.10
C ASP A 146 -3.01 15.68 19.23
N ALA A 147 -3.39 14.40 19.33
CA ALA A 147 -2.84 13.48 20.32
C ALA A 147 -1.33 13.21 20.10
N TRP A 148 -0.90 13.12 18.84
CA TRP A 148 0.50 12.97 18.45
C TRP A 148 1.32 14.21 18.78
N ASP A 149 0.83 15.40 18.41
CA ASP A 149 1.48 16.69 18.65
C ASP A 149 1.59 16.99 20.16
N ASP A 150 0.62 16.55 20.94
CA ASP A 150 0.65 16.59 22.41
C ASP A 150 1.63 15.59 23.03
N GLY A 151 2.29 14.74 22.23
CA GLY A 151 3.22 13.70 22.69
C GLY A 151 2.55 12.61 23.53
N ASN A 152 1.25 12.39 23.30
CA ASN A 152 0.45 11.38 23.98
C ASN A 152 -0.66 10.79 23.11
N VAL A 153 -0.29 9.86 22.23
CA VAL A 153 -1.22 9.11 21.39
C VAL A 153 -2.20 8.22 22.18
N LYS A 154 -2.06 8.08 23.50
CA LYS A 154 -3.06 7.41 24.35
C LYS A 154 -4.31 8.25 24.59
N LYS A 155 -4.32 9.53 24.22
CA LYS A 155 -5.53 10.38 24.19
C LYS A 155 -6.45 9.92 23.05
N CYS A 156 -7.04 8.76 23.24
CA CYS A 156 -7.89 8.05 22.29
C CYS A 156 -9.21 7.64 22.95
N LEU A 157 -10.18 7.18 22.17
CA LEU A 157 -11.48 6.74 22.66
C LEU A 157 -11.40 5.36 23.31
N LYS A 158 -10.79 4.41 22.60
CA LYS A 158 -10.55 3.04 23.07
C LYS A 158 -9.19 2.54 22.60
N THR A 159 -8.61 1.64 23.39
CA THR A 159 -7.45 0.85 23.00
C THR A 159 -7.86 -0.62 23.03
N TYR A 160 -7.62 -1.31 21.91
CA TYR A 160 -7.75 -2.74 21.76
C TYR A 160 -6.35 -3.33 21.74
N THR A 161 -6.14 -4.44 22.44
CA THR A 161 -4.87 -5.17 22.48
C THR A 161 -5.04 -6.49 21.77
N LEU A 162 -4.24 -6.68 20.72
CA LEU A 162 -4.13 -7.93 20.00
C LEU A 162 -2.90 -8.66 20.54
N HIS A 163 -3.12 -9.74 21.28
CA HIS A 163 -2.07 -10.58 21.82
C HIS A 163 -1.77 -11.68 20.81
N ILE A 164 -0.59 -11.66 20.23
CA ILE A 164 -0.21 -12.60 19.17
C ILE A 164 0.86 -13.52 19.75
N SER A 165 0.56 -14.81 19.83
CA SER A 165 1.49 -15.85 20.24
C SER A 165 1.94 -16.67 19.04
N LYS A 166 3.21 -17.05 19.06
CA LYS A 166 3.82 -18.02 18.17
C LYS A 166 4.58 -19.03 19.02
N ASP A 167 4.25 -20.30 18.87
CA ASP A 167 4.90 -21.37 19.64
C ASP A 167 6.42 -21.34 19.40
N ASN A 168 7.19 -21.52 20.48
CA ASN A 168 8.62 -21.81 20.39
C ASN A 168 8.76 -23.27 19.96
N VAL A 169 8.81 -23.53 18.67
CA VAL A 169 9.08 -24.87 18.15
C VAL A 169 10.60 -25.04 18.07
N ASN A 170 11.13 -26.12 18.66
CA ASN A 170 12.54 -26.46 18.54
C ASN A 170 12.90 -26.61 17.05
N SER A 171 14.02 -26.02 16.66
CA SER A 171 14.52 -25.77 15.30
C SER A 171 14.79 -27.00 14.42
N ASP A 172 14.29 -28.18 14.76
CA ASP A 172 14.71 -29.44 14.14
C ASP A 172 13.57 -30.19 13.42
N GLU A 173 12.34 -29.64 13.38
CA GLU A 173 11.19 -30.24 12.67
C GLU A 173 10.47 -29.31 11.67
N GLU A 174 10.99 -28.13 11.37
CA GLU A 174 10.56 -27.39 10.15
C GLU A 174 11.79 -27.03 9.33
N ASP A 175 12.05 -27.86 8.32
CA ASP A 175 12.74 -27.43 7.10
C ASP A 175 11.93 -26.27 6.49
N ASP A 176 12.63 -25.33 5.85
CA ASP A 176 12.14 -24.16 5.13
C ASP A 176 10.81 -24.37 4.37
N VAL A 177 9.65 -24.15 5.03
CA VAL A 177 8.35 -24.12 4.32
C VAL A 177 8.29 -22.84 3.50
N GLU A 178 8.58 -22.95 2.20
CA GLU A 178 8.44 -21.88 1.23
C GLU A 178 6.99 -21.76 0.80
N TYR A 179 6.33 -20.69 1.24
CA TYR A 179 4.97 -20.40 0.80
C TYR A 179 4.99 -19.89 -0.65
N PRO A 180 4.03 -20.33 -1.48
CA PRO A 180 3.87 -19.79 -2.83
C PRO A 180 3.31 -18.37 -2.74
N TYR A 181 3.84 -17.43 -3.52
CA TYR A 181 3.36 -16.04 -3.54
C TYR A 181 3.20 -15.55 -4.96
N LEU A 182 2.44 -14.46 -5.12
CA LEU A 182 2.42 -13.73 -6.38
C LEU A 182 3.62 -12.78 -6.44
N SER A 183 4.21 -12.65 -7.63
CA SER A 183 5.15 -11.59 -7.95
C SER A 183 4.42 -10.30 -8.31
N SER A 184 3.18 -10.39 -8.83
CA SER A 184 2.36 -9.23 -9.17
C SER A 184 0.87 -9.54 -9.29
N ILE A 185 0.05 -8.55 -8.98
CA ILE A 185 -1.38 -8.49 -9.33
C ILE A 185 -1.61 -7.27 -10.21
N TYR A 186 -2.27 -7.46 -11.36
CA TYR A 186 -2.68 -6.40 -12.27
C TYR A 186 -4.19 -6.44 -12.51
N LEU A 187 -4.79 -5.26 -12.63
CA LEU A 187 -6.17 -5.03 -13.01
C LEU A 187 -6.23 -4.09 -14.21
N SER A 188 -7.12 -4.34 -15.18
CA SER A 188 -7.31 -3.45 -16.32
C SER A 188 -7.89 -2.07 -15.96
N ASP A 189 -8.52 -1.94 -14.81
CA ASP A 189 -9.00 -0.68 -14.22
C ASP A 189 -8.81 -0.72 -12.70
N GLY A 190 -8.70 0.43 -12.06
CA GLY A 190 -8.24 0.54 -10.69
C GLY A 190 -6.72 0.36 -10.55
N SER A 191 -6.20 0.53 -9.34
CA SER A 191 -4.77 0.36 -9.09
C SER A 191 -4.58 -0.31 -7.74
N ILE A 192 -3.72 -1.33 -7.74
CA ILE A 192 -3.28 -2.02 -6.54
C ILE A 192 -1.81 -1.68 -6.33
N ASN A 193 -1.47 -1.17 -5.15
CA ASN A 193 -0.08 -1.10 -4.72
C ASN A 193 0.32 -2.48 -4.16
N PHE A 194 0.64 -3.40 -5.08
CA PHE A 194 0.90 -4.79 -4.74
C PHE A 194 2.13 -4.90 -3.84
N ALA A 195 1.99 -5.65 -2.75
CA ALA A 195 3.11 -6.09 -1.93
C ALA A 195 2.97 -7.61 -1.73
N LYS A 196 4.08 -8.35 -1.89
CA LYS A 196 4.12 -9.82 -1.73
C LYS A 196 3.42 -10.29 -0.44
N SER A 197 3.66 -9.58 0.64
CA SER A 197 3.14 -9.91 1.97
C SER A 197 1.70 -9.43 2.22
N LYS A 198 1.09 -8.72 1.26
CA LYS A 198 -0.26 -8.17 1.36
C LYS A 198 -1.22 -8.98 0.53
N THR A 199 -2.25 -9.49 1.19
CA THR A 199 -3.18 -10.48 0.61
C THR A 199 -4.60 -9.96 0.51
N SER A 200 -4.87 -8.73 0.95
CA SER A 200 -6.18 -8.09 0.82
C SER A 200 -6.06 -6.69 0.20
N TYR A 201 -6.92 -6.41 -0.77
CA TYR A 201 -6.94 -5.15 -1.52
C TYR A 201 -8.38 -4.64 -1.69
N LYS A 202 -8.57 -3.32 -1.57
CA LYS A 202 -9.83 -2.63 -1.87
C LYS A 202 -9.59 -1.67 -3.03
N VAL A 203 -10.43 -1.74 -4.06
CA VAL A 203 -10.29 -0.98 -5.31
C VAL A 203 -11.64 -0.42 -5.76
N ASN A 204 -11.67 0.85 -6.15
CA ASN A 204 -12.84 1.47 -6.78
C ASN A 204 -12.63 1.54 -8.29
N VAL A 205 -13.66 1.19 -9.06
CA VAL A 205 -13.68 1.33 -10.53
C VAL A 205 -14.92 2.10 -10.97
N ASP A 206 -14.87 2.70 -12.16
CA ASP A 206 -16.00 3.47 -12.72
C ASP A 206 -17.21 2.56 -13.00
N GLU A 207 -18.43 3.14 -13.01
CA GLU A 207 -19.67 2.37 -13.18
C GLU A 207 -19.76 1.63 -14.53
N ASP A 208 -19.08 2.13 -15.55
CA ASP A 208 -19.04 1.56 -16.91
C ASP A 208 -18.08 0.37 -17.06
N VAL A 209 -17.22 0.10 -16.07
CA VAL A 209 -16.29 -1.04 -16.04
C VAL A 209 -17.06 -2.33 -15.72
N LYS A 210 -17.63 -2.96 -16.75
CA LYS A 210 -18.43 -4.19 -16.60
C LYS A 210 -17.61 -5.47 -16.45
N GLN A 211 -16.36 -5.44 -16.87
CA GLN A 211 -15.43 -6.56 -16.77
C GLN A 211 -14.04 -6.03 -16.44
N LEU A 212 -13.30 -6.82 -15.68
CA LEU A 212 -11.95 -6.53 -15.25
C LEU A 212 -11.04 -7.65 -15.73
N LEU A 213 -10.00 -7.32 -16.50
CA LEU A 213 -8.91 -8.27 -16.75
C LEU A 213 -8.05 -8.29 -15.49
N VAL A 214 -7.94 -9.46 -14.87
CA VAL A 214 -7.10 -9.72 -13.71
C VAL A 214 -5.94 -10.57 -14.17
N ARG A 215 -4.72 -10.15 -13.84
CA ARG A 215 -3.51 -10.93 -14.06
C ARG A 215 -2.82 -11.17 -12.73
N ALA A 216 -2.48 -12.41 -12.44
CA ALA A 216 -1.87 -12.81 -11.17
C ALA A 216 -0.65 -13.68 -11.44
N LYS A 217 0.54 -13.08 -11.50
CA LYS A 217 1.76 -13.84 -11.77
C LYS A 217 2.31 -14.45 -10.49
N PRO A 218 2.61 -15.75 -10.44
CA PRO A 218 3.28 -16.35 -9.31
C PRO A 218 4.74 -15.86 -9.22
N GLN A 219 5.41 -16.16 -8.12
CA GLN A 219 6.85 -15.92 -7.96
C GLN A 219 7.68 -17.05 -8.54
N ASP A 220 7.19 -18.28 -8.40
CA ASP A 220 7.69 -19.45 -9.09
C ASP A 220 6.71 -19.80 -10.22
N ASP A 221 7.21 -19.94 -11.45
CA ASP A 221 6.37 -20.25 -12.60
C ASP A 221 5.81 -21.69 -12.52
N ASP A 222 6.38 -22.55 -11.66
CA ASP A 222 5.88 -23.89 -11.36
C ASP A 222 4.65 -23.89 -10.42
N ASP A 223 4.34 -22.77 -9.75
CA ASP A 223 3.18 -22.65 -8.87
C ASP A 223 1.86 -22.62 -9.67
N LEU A 224 0.84 -23.31 -9.18
CA LEU A 224 -0.51 -23.27 -9.75
C LEU A 224 -1.21 -21.97 -9.33
N VAL A 225 -1.73 -21.21 -10.30
CA VAL A 225 -2.56 -20.02 -10.03
C VAL A 225 -3.99 -20.25 -10.47
N GLU A 226 -4.95 -19.87 -9.63
CA GLU A 226 -6.36 -19.76 -10.01
C GLU A 226 -6.90 -18.36 -9.71
N ILE A 227 -7.75 -17.85 -10.60
CA ILE A 227 -8.49 -16.60 -10.39
C ILE A 227 -9.97 -16.95 -10.34
N ASN A 228 -10.65 -16.71 -9.23
CA ASN A 228 -12.02 -17.15 -8.96
C ASN A 228 -12.23 -18.65 -9.29
N GLY A 229 -11.28 -19.49 -8.89
CA GLY A 229 -11.29 -20.94 -9.08
C GLY A 229 -11.10 -21.42 -10.53
N ASP A 230 -10.84 -20.53 -11.49
CA ASP A 230 -10.40 -20.96 -12.82
C ASP A 230 -8.87 -20.85 -12.90
N SER A 231 -8.22 -21.96 -13.23
CA SER A 231 -6.77 -22.03 -13.41
C SER A 231 -6.30 -21.14 -14.56
N VAL A 232 -5.22 -20.41 -14.31
CA VAL A 232 -4.51 -19.56 -15.26
C VAL A 232 -3.02 -19.91 -15.23
N ASP A 233 -2.36 -19.86 -16.38
CA ASP A 233 -0.99 -20.37 -16.56
C ASP A 233 -0.13 -19.41 -17.40
N GLU A 234 1.15 -19.74 -17.55
CA GLU A 234 2.10 -18.96 -18.34
C GLU A 234 1.67 -18.77 -19.81
N ASP A 235 1.02 -19.78 -20.41
CA ASP A 235 0.52 -19.74 -21.78
C ASP A 235 -0.59 -18.68 -21.93
N GLY A 236 -1.40 -18.51 -20.88
CA GLY A 236 -2.41 -17.47 -20.73
C GLY A 236 -1.93 -16.18 -20.05
N ASP A 237 -0.61 -16.01 -19.83
CA ASP A 237 0.00 -14.89 -19.08
C ASP A 237 -0.59 -14.71 -17.66
N TYR A 238 -1.13 -15.79 -17.10
CA TYR A 238 -1.83 -15.84 -15.82
C TYR A 238 -3.04 -14.90 -15.75
N GLU A 239 -3.80 -14.76 -16.85
CA GLU A 239 -4.90 -13.81 -16.98
C GLU A 239 -6.31 -14.43 -16.97
N LYS A 240 -7.25 -13.68 -16.37
CA LYS A 240 -8.69 -13.95 -16.47
C LYS A 240 -9.50 -12.68 -16.56
N LYS A 241 -10.52 -12.67 -17.42
CA LYS A 241 -11.56 -11.63 -17.40
C LYS A 241 -12.64 -11.99 -16.38
N VAL A 242 -12.80 -11.14 -15.38
CA VAL A 242 -13.81 -11.26 -14.33
C VAL A 242 -14.95 -10.28 -14.62
N SER A 243 -16.20 -10.75 -14.59
CA SER A 243 -17.35 -9.87 -14.76
C SER A 243 -17.72 -9.21 -13.43
N LEU A 244 -18.09 -7.93 -13.47
CA LEU A 244 -18.45 -7.16 -12.29
C LEU A 244 -19.95 -6.82 -12.29
N ASP A 245 -20.58 -7.00 -11.15
CA ASP A 245 -21.88 -6.46 -10.80
C ASP A 245 -21.75 -5.02 -10.27
N LYS A 246 -22.86 -4.29 -10.16
CA LYS A 246 -22.84 -2.90 -9.64
C LYS A 246 -22.65 -2.96 -8.12
N GLY A 247 -21.79 -2.10 -7.58
CA GLY A 247 -21.42 -2.14 -6.17
C GLY A 247 -20.23 -3.08 -5.93
N GLU A 248 -20.20 -3.71 -4.77
CA GLU A 248 -19.08 -4.54 -4.32
C GLU A 248 -19.00 -5.89 -5.04
N ASN A 249 -17.79 -6.28 -5.42
CA ASN A 249 -17.44 -7.54 -6.05
C ASN A 249 -16.18 -8.10 -5.38
N THR A 250 -16.05 -9.42 -5.30
CA THR A 250 -14.85 -10.07 -4.76
C THR A 250 -14.16 -10.87 -5.85
N ILE A 251 -12.84 -10.70 -5.95
CA ILE A 251 -11.97 -11.50 -6.79
C ILE A 251 -10.98 -12.22 -5.88
N GLU A 252 -11.02 -13.53 -5.89
CA GLU A 252 -10.10 -14.41 -5.17
C GLU A 252 -9.03 -14.92 -6.12
N ILE A 253 -7.78 -14.91 -5.68
CA ILE A 253 -6.65 -15.45 -6.43
C ILE A 253 -5.91 -16.41 -5.51
N THR A 254 -5.78 -17.66 -5.90
CA THR A 254 -4.97 -18.65 -5.19
C THR A 254 -3.67 -18.86 -5.92
N VAL A 255 -2.58 -19.06 -5.17
CA VAL A 255 -1.31 -19.57 -5.66
C VAL A 255 -0.91 -20.74 -4.77
N GLU A 256 -0.64 -21.89 -5.38
CA GLU A 256 -0.47 -23.18 -4.70
C GLU A 256 0.81 -23.87 -5.19
N ASN A 257 1.59 -24.41 -4.24
CA ASN A 257 2.69 -25.33 -4.51
C ASN A 257 2.37 -26.71 -3.88
N ASP A 258 3.36 -27.61 -3.85
CA ASP A 258 3.16 -28.99 -3.38
C ASP A 258 2.70 -29.10 -1.92
N ASP A 259 3.00 -28.09 -1.08
CA ASP A 259 2.82 -28.15 0.37
C ASP A 259 1.83 -27.11 0.91
N GLU A 260 1.73 -25.95 0.27
CA GLU A 260 1.04 -24.78 0.79
C GLU A 260 0.23 -24.01 -0.26
N THR A 261 -0.68 -23.16 0.23
CA THR A 261 -1.52 -22.29 -0.60
C THR A 261 -1.61 -20.91 0.01
N THR A 262 -1.40 -19.88 -0.81
CA THR A 262 -1.63 -18.48 -0.46
C THR A 262 -2.82 -17.92 -1.23
N THR A 263 -3.71 -17.20 -0.55
CA THR A 263 -4.90 -16.60 -1.16
C THR A 263 -4.83 -15.07 -1.10
N TYR A 264 -5.08 -14.40 -2.22
CA TYR A 264 -5.20 -12.95 -2.34
C TYR A 264 -6.65 -12.59 -2.65
N THR A 265 -7.21 -11.64 -1.89
CA THR A 265 -8.58 -11.13 -2.04
C THR A 265 -8.57 -9.70 -2.53
N ILE A 266 -9.32 -9.42 -3.59
CA ILE A 266 -9.51 -8.08 -4.13
C ILE A 266 -10.99 -7.74 -4.07
N VAL A 267 -11.35 -6.77 -3.24
CA VAL A 267 -12.69 -6.19 -3.17
C VAL A 267 -12.76 -5.02 -4.17
N VAL A 268 -13.58 -5.17 -5.20
CA VAL A 268 -13.78 -4.18 -6.26
C VAL A 268 -15.16 -3.55 -6.14
N ASN A 269 -15.23 -2.27 -5.81
CA ASN A 269 -16.48 -1.52 -5.79
C ASN A 269 -16.70 -0.77 -7.12
N ARG A 270 -17.61 -1.28 -7.93
CA ARG A 270 -17.99 -0.71 -9.22
C ARG A 270 -19.02 0.40 -9.04
N GLY A 271 -18.64 1.61 -9.46
CA GLY A 271 -19.42 2.83 -9.28
C GLY A 271 -19.05 3.62 -8.02
N GLY A 272 -17.99 3.21 -7.30
CA GLY A 272 -17.47 3.90 -6.12
C GLY A 272 -16.55 5.08 -6.44
N LYS A 273 -16.17 5.29 -7.71
CA LYS A 273 -15.34 6.42 -8.15
C LYS A 273 -16.23 7.65 -8.32
N SER A 274 -16.07 8.64 -7.43
CA SER A 274 -16.87 9.88 -7.45
C SER A 274 -16.68 10.61 -8.79
N SER A 275 -17.79 10.94 -9.44
CA SER A 275 -17.81 11.76 -10.65
C SER A 275 -17.52 13.21 -10.28
N ASP A 276 -16.24 13.58 -10.17
CA ASP A 276 -15.87 14.99 -10.23
C ASP A 276 -15.98 15.45 -11.68
N SER A 277 -17.14 15.99 -12.01
CA SER A 277 -17.34 16.78 -13.21
C SER A 277 -16.48 18.04 -13.12
N SER A 278 -15.50 18.16 -14.01
CA SER A 278 -15.16 19.47 -14.55
C SER A 278 -15.35 19.42 -16.06
N ASP A 279 -16.30 20.24 -16.50
CA ASP A 279 -16.61 20.51 -17.89
C ASP A 279 -15.36 20.99 -18.64
N GLU A 280 -14.96 20.24 -19.68
CA GLU A 280 -14.56 20.86 -20.94
C GLU A 280 -15.34 20.19 -22.07
N LYS A 281 -16.43 20.85 -22.47
CA LYS A 281 -16.97 20.72 -23.83
C LYS A 281 -15.92 21.24 -24.80
N ASP A 282 -15.35 20.38 -25.64
CA ASP A 282 -15.52 20.58 -27.07
C ASP A 282 -15.34 19.29 -27.89
N SER A 283 -16.30 19.12 -28.79
CA SER A 283 -16.22 18.40 -30.06
C SER A 283 -16.05 16.88 -30.07
N THR A 284 -17.21 16.25 -30.20
CA THR A 284 -17.46 15.11 -31.10
C THR A 284 -16.37 14.87 -32.14
N ASN A 285 -15.68 13.74 -32.05
CA ASN A 285 -15.15 13.11 -33.25
C ASN A 285 -15.43 11.61 -33.26
N ILE A 286 -16.15 11.26 -34.32
CA ILE A 286 -16.58 9.95 -34.75
C ILE A 286 -15.35 9.05 -34.88
N ILE A 287 -15.47 7.83 -34.35
CA ILE A 287 -14.57 6.72 -34.60
C ILE A 287 -14.40 6.56 -36.12
N THR A 288 -13.24 6.99 -36.63
CA THR A 288 -12.71 6.58 -37.92
C THR A 288 -11.22 6.32 -37.76
N SER A 289 -10.91 5.02 -37.67
CA SER A 289 -9.65 4.36 -38.07
C SER A 289 -8.50 5.25 -38.54
N SER A 290 -7.43 5.32 -37.73
CA SER A 290 -6.03 5.06 -38.13
C SER A 290 -5.05 5.71 -37.15
N ASP A 291 -4.84 5.10 -35.99
CA ASP A 291 -3.57 5.22 -35.22
C ASP A 291 -3.49 4.14 -34.12
N SER A 292 -3.93 2.93 -34.46
CA SER A 292 -3.50 1.73 -33.76
C SER A 292 -2.03 1.50 -34.08
N PHE A 293 -1.14 2.17 -33.35
CA PHE A 293 0.24 1.72 -33.24
C PHE A 293 0.21 0.39 -32.50
N LEU A 294 0.13 -0.68 -33.28
CA LEU A 294 0.46 -2.03 -32.88
C LEU A 294 1.91 -2.00 -32.36
N TYR A 295 2.08 -1.90 -31.04
CA TYR A 295 3.32 -2.36 -30.43
C TYR A 295 3.35 -3.87 -30.62
N ASN A 296 4.24 -4.29 -31.52
CA ASN A 296 4.52 -5.67 -31.86
C ASN A 296 4.71 -6.49 -30.56
N SER A 297 4.22 -7.73 -30.56
CA SER A 297 3.97 -8.64 -29.42
C SER A 297 5.18 -8.99 -28.52
N GLY A 298 5.92 -8.00 -28.00
CA GLY A 298 7.14 -8.21 -27.21
C GLY A 298 7.57 -7.03 -26.33
N THR A 299 6.72 -6.03 -26.08
CA THR A 299 7.06 -4.86 -25.24
C THR A 299 6.02 -4.55 -24.17
N MET A 300 5.33 -5.55 -23.61
CA MET A 300 4.39 -5.36 -22.49
C MET A 300 5.14 -5.44 -21.16
N ASN A 301 4.71 -4.69 -20.14
CA ASN A 301 5.35 -4.62 -18.82
C ASN A 301 6.87 -4.45 -18.90
N SER A 302 7.31 -3.58 -19.80
CA SER A 302 8.71 -3.45 -20.11
C SER A 302 9.10 -2.00 -20.30
N TRP A 303 10.34 -1.72 -19.93
CA TRP A 303 11.01 -0.48 -20.24
C TRP A 303 11.29 -0.41 -21.74
N VAL A 304 10.75 0.61 -22.39
CA VAL A 304 11.03 0.92 -23.79
C VAL A 304 11.80 2.23 -23.85
N SER A 305 12.94 2.22 -24.54
CA SER A 305 13.69 3.45 -24.82
C SER A 305 13.32 4.00 -26.19
N LYS A 306 12.94 5.29 -26.24
CA LYS A 306 12.65 6.01 -27.47
C LYS A 306 13.32 7.37 -27.43
N ASN A 307 14.19 7.66 -28.41
CA ASN A 307 14.94 8.92 -28.52
C ASN A 307 15.73 9.28 -27.23
N GLY A 308 16.29 8.29 -26.54
CA GLY A 308 17.05 8.51 -25.31
C GLY A 308 16.22 8.80 -24.06
N LYS A 309 14.89 8.67 -24.14
CA LYS A 309 13.97 8.73 -23.01
C LYS A 309 13.32 7.37 -22.78
N TYR A 310 12.98 7.08 -21.53
CA TYR A 310 12.37 5.81 -21.14
C TYR A 310 10.86 5.95 -20.98
N MET A 311 10.13 4.92 -21.37
CA MET A 311 8.71 4.74 -21.16
C MET A 311 8.52 3.37 -20.51
N TYR A 312 7.55 3.25 -19.61
CA TYR A 312 7.13 1.93 -19.16
C TYR A 312 5.81 1.59 -19.83
N MET A 313 5.82 0.48 -20.54
CA MET A 313 4.64 -0.05 -21.21
C MET A 313 3.86 -0.91 -20.21
N ASP A 314 2.59 -0.62 -20.02
CA ASP A 314 1.70 -1.42 -19.19
C ASP A 314 1.37 -2.78 -19.85
N GLY A 315 0.56 -3.58 -19.15
CA GLY A 315 0.12 -4.89 -19.61
C GLY A 315 -0.73 -4.87 -20.90
N THR A 316 -1.20 -3.70 -21.34
CA THR A 316 -1.93 -3.52 -22.61
C THR A 316 -1.01 -3.06 -23.75
N GLY A 317 0.28 -2.86 -23.46
CA GLY A 317 1.23 -2.29 -24.41
C GLY A 317 1.00 -0.80 -24.65
N GLN A 318 0.36 -0.10 -23.71
CA GLN A 318 0.27 1.36 -23.71
C GLN A 318 1.30 1.94 -22.73
N PRO A 319 1.92 3.08 -23.01
CA PRO A 319 2.82 3.70 -22.05
C PRO A 319 2.01 4.31 -20.88
N LEU A 320 2.51 4.13 -19.66
CA LEU A 320 2.00 4.83 -18.48
C LEU A 320 2.12 6.35 -18.69
N LYS A 321 1.10 7.12 -18.31
CA LYS A 321 1.04 8.57 -18.51
C LYS A 321 0.49 9.29 -17.29
N ASN A 322 1.03 10.49 -17.01
CA ASN A 322 0.61 11.39 -15.93
C ASN A 322 0.50 10.74 -14.54
N LYS A 323 1.36 9.77 -14.23
CA LYS A 323 1.25 9.02 -12.97
C LYS A 323 2.59 8.60 -12.39
N TRP A 324 2.56 8.41 -11.08
CA TRP A 324 3.60 7.72 -10.34
C TRP A 324 3.54 6.21 -10.60
N TRP A 325 4.71 5.59 -10.60
CA TRP A 325 4.87 4.15 -10.73
C TRP A 325 6.11 3.71 -9.95
N PHE A 326 5.96 2.65 -9.17
CA PHE A 326 7.07 2.04 -8.43
C PHE A 326 7.56 0.81 -9.20
N ASP A 327 8.83 0.82 -9.57
CA ASP A 327 9.50 -0.32 -10.17
C ASP A 327 10.05 -1.22 -9.07
N VAL A 328 9.45 -2.38 -8.89
CA VAL A 328 9.86 -3.36 -7.87
C VAL A 328 11.27 -3.87 -8.15
N SER A 329 11.66 -4.04 -9.42
CA SER A 329 12.97 -4.60 -9.79
C SER A 329 14.13 -3.69 -9.40
N SER A 330 13.90 -2.37 -9.47
CA SER A 330 14.90 -1.36 -9.14
C SER A 330 14.63 -0.66 -7.81
N ALA A 331 13.58 -1.07 -7.09
CA ALA A 331 13.09 -0.47 -5.85
C ALA A 331 13.04 1.06 -5.91
N SER A 332 12.51 1.61 -7.02
CA SER A 332 12.57 3.04 -7.33
C SER A 332 11.23 3.58 -7.82
N ASP A 333 10.90 4.79 -7.37
CA ASP A 333 9.74 5.55 -7.85
C ASP A 333 10.07 6.28 -9.15
N TYR A 334 9.12 6.31 -10.08
CA TYR A 334 9.18 7.03 -11.35
C TYR A 334 7.90 7.85 -11.55
N TYR A 335 7.98 8.93 -12.32
CA TYR A 335 6.80 9.66 -12.79
C TYR A 335 6.81 9.77 -14.31
N PHE A 336 5.71 9.43 -14.96
CA PHE A 336 5.55 9.53 -16.40
C PHE A 336 4.76 10.79 -16.79
N ASP A 337 5.24 11.55 -17.78
CA ASP A 337 4.52 12.72 -18.30
C ASP A 337 3.30 12.35 -19.16
N LYS A 338 2.64 13.37 -19.70
CA LYS A 338 1.48 13.23 -20.58
C LYS A 338 1.76 12.44 -21.86
N ASP A 339 3.01 12.38 -22.28
CA ASP A 339 3.44 11.67 -23.50
C ASP A 339 3.93 10.25 -23.16
N GLY A 340 4.12 9.95 -21.87
CA GLY A 340 4.46 8.65 -21.31
C GLY A 340 5.96 8.45 -21.08
N TYR A 341 6.73 9.54 -21.06
CA TYR A 341 8.16 9.49 -20.77
C TYR A 341 8.42 9.68 -19.28
N ALA A 342 9.30 8.85 -18.73
CA ALA A 342 9.81 9.00 -17.37
C ALA A 342 10.51 10.36 -17.22
N GLN A 343 10.18 11.07 -16.15
CA GLN A 343 10.81 12.34 -15.80
C GLN A 343 12.27 12.14 -15.41
N THR A 344 13.09 13.12 -15.75
CA THR A 344 14.51 13.22 -15.36
C THR A 344 14.80 14.63 -14.90
N GLY A 345 15.68 14.80 -13.92
CA GLY A 345 15.95 16.10 -13.30
C GLY A 345 14.78 16.61 -12.45
N TRP A 346 14.68 17.93 -12.30
CA TRP A 346 13.62 18.56 -11.52
C TRP A 346 12.27 18.51 -12.24
N ALA A 347 11.23 18.03 -11.54
CA ALA A 347 9.86 18.09 -12.01
C ALA A 347 8.90 18.55 -10.90
N GLN A 348 7.94 19.40 -11.27
CA GLN A 348 6.88 19.84 -10.38
C GLN A 348 5.63 18.99 -10.62
N ILE A 349 5.21 18.23 -9.62
CA ILE A 349 4.08 17.29 -9.69
C ILE A 349 3.14 17.63 -8.53
N ASN A 350 1.88 17.95 -8.83
CA ASN A 350 0.87 18.34 -7.84
C ASN A 350 1.35 19.45 -6.88
N GLY A 351 2.05 20.45 -7.42
CA GLY A 351 2.56 21.60 -6.67
C GLY A 351 3.83 21.34 -5.85
N LYS A 352 4.34 20.11 -5.80
CA LYS A 352 5.59 19.74 -5.09
C LYS A 352 6.71 19.49 -6.09
N TRP A 353 7.95 19.82 -5.70
CA TRP A 353 9.15 19.57 -6.51
C TRP A 353 9.77 18.23 -6.13
N TYR A 354 10.18 17.47 -7.14
CA TYR A 354 10.86 16.18 -7.06
C TYR A 354 12.09 16.21 -7.96
N TYR A 355 13.09 15.40 -7.65
CA TYR A 355 14.26 15.22 -8.52
C TYR A 355 14.38 13.76 -8.93
N PHE A 356 14.57 13.53 -10.22
CA PHE A 356 14.80 12.22 -10.81
C PHE A 356 16.22 12.17 -11.38
N ASP A 357 16.91 11.04 -11.23
CA ASP A 357 18.22 10.86 -11.86
C ASP A 357 18.10 10.71 -13.39
N ASN A 358 19.23 10.53 -14.07
CA ASN A 358 19.26 10.38 -15.53
C ASN A 358 18.58 9.09 -16.03
N SER A 359 18.34 8.11 -15.15
CA SER A 359 17.60 6.89 -15.46
C SER A 359 16.10 7.04 -15.16
N GLY A 360 15.69 8.17 -14.59
CA GLY A 360 14.32 8.48 -14.20
C GLY A 360 13.93 8.05 -12.78
N LYS A 361 14.88 7.57 -11.97
CA LYS A 361 14.61 7.16 -10.59
C LYS A 361 14.49 8.38 -9.69
N MET A 362 13.39 8.47 -8.96
CA MET A 362 13.19 9.53 -7.97
C MET A 362 14.24 9.42 -6.86
N GLN A 363 14.86 10.53 -6.54
CA GLN A 363 15.84 10.61 -5.47
C GLN A 363 15.17 10.96 -4.14
N LYS A 364 15.81 10.56 -3.04
CA LYS A 364 15.45 10.88 -1.65
C LYS A 364 16.71 11.31 -0.90
N GLY A 365 16.56 12.09 0.16
CA GLY A 365 17.69 12.62 0.94
C GLY A 365 18.42 13.78 0.26
N TRP A 366 19.70 13.95 0.60
CA TRP A 366 20.55 15.01 0.06
C TRP A 366 20.95 14.73 -1.38
N ILE A 367 20.72 15.70 -2.27
CA ILE A 367 21.16 15.66 -3.67
C ILE A 367 21.96 16.91 -4.02
N SER A 368 22.95 16.75 -4.90
CA SER A 368 23.70 17.85 -5.48
C SER A 368 23.34 18.01 -6.95
N ASN A 369 22.89 19.21 -7.32
CA ASN A 369 22.53 19.56 -8.69
C ASN A 369 23.12 20.95 -8.99
N ASP A 370 23.94 21.04 -10.05
CA ASP A 370 24.66 22.25 -10.48
C ASP A 370 25.42 22.98 -9.36
N GLY A 371 26.08 22.22 -8.48
CA GLY A 371 26.89 22.75 -7.38
C GLY A 371 26.09 23.30 -6.19
N LYS A 372 24.76 23.17 -6.22
CA LYS A 372 23.87 23.45 -5.08
C LYS A 372 23.42 22.14 -4.44
N TRP A 373 23.20 22.17 -3.14
CA TRP A 373 22.64 21.05 -2.38
C TRP A 373 21.16 21.26 -2.10
N TYR A 374 20.40 20.19 -2.12
CA TYR A 374 18.97 20.17 -1.85
C TYR A 374 18.64 18.96 -0.99
N TYR A 375 17.54 19.03 -0.25
CA TYR A 375 17.05 17.89 0.52
C TYR A 375 15.66 17.47 0.06
N LEU A 376 15.50 16.17 -0.24
CA LEU A 376 14.23 15.53 -0.57
C LEU A 376 13.80 14.63 0.60
N ASN A 377 12.58 14.80 1.08
CA ASN A 377 12.08 14.02 2.22
C ASN A 377 11.80 12.55 1.82
N VAL A 378 11.27 11.76 2.76
CA VAL A 378 10.97 10.33 2.54
C VAL A 378 9.96 10.07 1.40
N SER A 379 9.09 11.04 1.11
CA SER A 379 8.16 11.01 -0.03
C SER A 379 8.81 11.49 -1.35
N GLY A 380 10.07 11.92 -1.31
CA GLY A 380 10.81 12.49 -2.44
C GLY A 380 10.56 13.98 -2.68
N ALA A 381 9.67 14.62 -1.92
CA ALA A 381 9.35 16.03 -2.07
C ALA A 381 10.48 16.93 -1.53
N MET A 382 10.81 17.97 -2.28
CA MET A 382 11.82 18.95 -1.92
C MET A 382 11.43 19.74 -0.67
N VAL A 383 12.36 19.83 0.27
CA VAL A 383 12.21 20.59 1.51
C VAL A 383 12.71 22.02 1.33
N THR A 384 11.97 22.97 1.93
CA THR A 384 12.35 24.38 2.08
C THR A 384 12.23 24.78 3.55
N GLY A 385 12.97 25.78 3.99
CA GLY A 385 13.00 26.27 5.36
C GLY A 385 13.95 25.48 6.27
N TRP A 386 13.70 25.55 7.57
CA TRP A 386 14.49 24.87 8.60
C TRP A 386 14.34 23.35 8.52
N TYR A 387 15.45 22.63 8.57
CA TYR A 387 15.46 21.17 8.52
C TYR A 387 16.52 20.60 9.47
N GLN A 388 16.19 19.53 10.19
CA GLN A 388 17.13 18.85 11.09
C GLN A 388 17.46 17.47 10.55
N ASP A 389 18.75 17.20 10.40
CA ASP A 389 19.28 15.90 9.95
C ASP A 389 20.45 15.48 10.83
N ALA A 390 20.41 14.24 11.33
CA ALA A 390 21.40 13.66 12.25
C ALA A 390 21.80 14.60 13.41
N GLY A 391 20.84 15.34 13.98
CA GLY A 391 21.06 16.27 15.09
C GLY A 391 21.67 17.63 14.70
N LYS A 392 21.95 17.87 13.42
CA LYS A 392 22.40 19.17 12.89
C LYS A 392 21.23 19.92 12.24
N TRP A 393 21.21 21.23 12.39
CA TRP A 393 20.23 22.10 11.73
C TRP A 393 20.77 22.64 10.41
N TYR A 394 19.90 22.73 9.42
CA TYR A 394 20.14 23.27 8.08
C TYR A 394 19.00 24.22 7.74
N TYR A 395 19.23 25.09 6.76
CA TYR A 395 18.18 25.92 6.17
C TYR A 395 18.20 25.77 4.66
N LEU A 396 17.06 25.41 4.07
CA LEU A 396 16.85 25.31 2.64
C LEU A 396 16.13 26.58 2.19
N ASN A 397 16.69 27.31 1.22
CA ASN A 397 16.07 28.53 0.70
C ASN A 397 14.71 28.22 0.03
N SER A 398 13.97 29.26 -0.36
CA SER A 398 12.69 29.09 -1.07
C SER A 398 12.83 28.40 -2.43
N ASP A 399 14.02 28.44 -3.05
CA ASP A 399 14.35 27.68 -4.26
C ASP A 399 14.82 26.23 -3.94
N GLY A 400 14.77 25.82 -2.68
CA GLY A 400 15.21 24.52 -2.17
C GLY A 400 16.72 24.41 -1.91
N SER A 401 17.52 25.37 -2.34
CA SER A 401 18.97 25.28 -2.20
C SER A 401 19.42 25.43 -0.75
N MET A 402 20.36 24.61 -0.31
CA MET A 402 20.93 24.65 1.03
C MET A 402 21.68 25.97 1.27
N LYS A 403 21.36 26.62 2.39
CA LYS A 403 22.00 27.84 2.84
C LYS A 403 23.39 27.55 3.38
N THR A 404 24.34 28.39 2.97
CA THR A 404 25.64 28.54 3.63
C THR A 404 25.84 30.02 3.96
N GLY A 405 26.69 30.30 4.95
CA GLY A 405 26.94 31.66 5.41
C GLY A 405 25.76 32.28 6.16
N TRP A 406 25.63 33.59 6.08
CA TRP A 406 24.70 34.36 6.92
C TRP A 406 23.23 34.26 6.43
N LEU A 407 22.32 34.12 7.38
CA LEU A 407 20.87 34.18 7.20
C LEU A 407 20.26 35.17 8.19
N ASN A 408 19.41 36.07 7.70
CA ASN A 408 18.48 36.82 8.53
C ASN A 408 17.10 36.19 8.36
N ASP A 409 16.57 35.61 9.43
CA ASP A 409 15.23 35.05 9.47
C ASP A 409 14.41 35.83 10.51
N ASN A 410 13.49 36.67 10.02
CA ASN A 410 12.63 37.53 10.83
C ASN A 410 13.37 38.37 11.91
N GLY A 411 14.53 38.92 11.57
CA GLY A 411 15.31 39.79 12.45
C GLY A 411 16.32 39.05 13.34
N SER A 412 16.26 37.71 13.38
CA SER A 412 17.28 36.88 14.01
C SER A 412 18.37 36.51 13.00
N TRP A 413 19.62 36.63 13.40
CA TRP A 413 20.77 36.26 12.57
C TRP A 413 21.28 34.87 12.91
N TYR A 414 21.55 34.09 11.86
CA TYR A 414 22.11 32.75 11.93
C TYR A 414 23.30 32.66 10.98
N LEU A 415 24.22 31.74 11.27
CA LEU A 415 25.36 31.43 10.41
C LEU A 415 25.38 29.93 10.12
N PHE A 416 25.62 29.58 8.86
CA PHE A 416 25.76 28.20 8.41
C PHE A 416 27.18 27.95 7.88
N ASN A 417 27.75 26.81 8.25
CA ASN A 417 29.05 26.34 7.76
C ASN A 417 29.00 26.03 6.26
N SER A 418 30.15 25.75 5.65
CA SER A 418 30.25 25.34 4.24
C SER A 418 29.58 23.99 3.95
N ASP A 419 29.45 23.12 4.96
CA ASP A 419 28.67 21.88 4.90
C ASP A 419 27.16 22.10 5.14
N GLY A 420 26.72 23.36 5.31
CA GLY A 420 25.34 23.74 5.55
C GLY A 420 24.86 23.60 6.99
N SER A 421 25.69 23.10 7.92
CA SER A 421 25.30 22.96 9.32
C SER A 421 25.24 24.33 10.02
N MET A 422 24.19 24.54 10.80
CA MET A 422 23.98 25.76 11.58
C MET A 422 25.03 25.85 12.70
N VAL A 423 25.64 27.02 12.84
CA VAL A 423 26.63 27.32 13.86
C VAL A 423 25.94 27.59 15.20
N THR A 424 26.53 27.06 16.27
CA THR A 424 26.22 27.38 17.66
C THR A 424 27.52 27.68 18.41
N GLY A 425 27.46 28.43 19.50
CA GLY A 425 28.63 28.83 20.28
C GLY A 425 29.43 29.97 19.63
N SER A 426 30.72 30.10 19.98
CA SER A 426 31.58 31.17 19.46
C SER A 426 32.32 30.75 18.19
N VAL A 427 32.35 31.63 17.19
CA VAL A 427 33.02 31.41 15.90
C VAL A 427 33.73 32.68 15.43
N LEU A 428 34.83 32.53 14.68
CA LEU A 428 35.56 33.64 14.07
C LEU A 428 35.23 33.71 12.58
N VAL A 429 34.74 34.85 12.10
CA VAL A 429 34.43 35.10 10.68
C VAL A 429 35.20 36.35 10.26
N ASP A 430 36.10 36.23 9.29
CA ASP A 430 36.94 37.32 8.78
C ASP A 430 37.67 38.14 9.87
N GLY A 431 38.13 37.46 10.92
CA GLY A 431 38.84 38.09 12.05
C GLY A 431 37.94 38.68 13.14
N VAL A 432 36.62 38.62 12.99
CA VAL A 432 35.64 39.08 13.97
C VAL A 432 35.02 37.88 14.69
N GLN A 433 34.98 37.93 16.02
CA GLN A 433 34.36 36.88 16.83
C GLN A 433 32.86 37.16 17.00
N TYR A 434 32.04 36.16 16.68
CA TYR A 434 30.59 36.14 16.86
C TYR A 434 30.20 35.06 17.86
N SER A 435 29.09 35.24 18.57
CA SER A 435 28.52 34.24 19.49
C SER A 435 27.10 33.90 19.08
N PHE A 436 26.76 32.62 19.12
CA PHE A 436 25.47 32.07 18.78
C PHE A 436 24.94 31.21 19.94
N ALA A 437 23.67 31.38 20.27
CA ALA A 437 22.98 30.55 21.26
C ALA A 437 22.83 29.09 20.79
N SER A 438 22.36 28.20 21.67
CA SER A 438 22.14 26.78 21.34
C SER A 438 21.08 26.56 20.25
N ASN A 439 20.18 27.51 20.06
CA ASN A 439 19.20 27.54 18.96
C ASN A 439 19.74 28.27 17.71
N GLY A 440 21.02 28.63 17.68
CA GLY A 440 21.70 29.25 16.53
C GLY A 440 21.49 30.75 16.35
N VAL A 441 20.72 31.42 17.22
CA VAL A 441 20.53 32.87 17.13
C VAL A 441 21.79 33.60 17.59
N MET A 442 22.27 34.55 16.81
CA MET A 442 23.40 35.43 17.16
C MET A 442 23.05 36.32 18.36
N ILE A 443 23.94 36.40 19.35
CA ILE A 443 23.75 37.14 20.62
C ILE A 443 24.86 38.14 20.93
#